data_AF-A0A150UNZ4-F1
#
_entry.id   AF-A0A150UNZ4-F1
#
_cell.length_a   1.000
_cell.length_b   1.000
_cell.length_c   1.000
_cell.angle_alpha   90.00
_cell.angle_beta   90.00
_cell.angle_gamma   90.00
#
_symmetry.space_group_name_H-M   'P 1'
#
loop_
_entity.id
_entity.type
_entity.pdbx_description
1 polymer ?
#
loop_
_entity_poly.entity_id
_entity_poly.type
_entity_poly.pdbx_seq_one_letter_code
_entity_poly.pdbx_strand_id
1 'polypeptide(L)'
;EVFAADMMQGGHTYSFLPQERQDTVQQVEQADFFFEDDTPPDHGQDTFDSRKEDDVDDLAEILRPKQSLSMCNEEGIEKWLQGIYASSRGFELGTFNGSVLATTMKKQSSKWIEISLGFVSDVIVMVHRFITAALHSICSDRHVRETLFATLLDGLLDRYRLAIRHVHFLLTVERDGIPMTVNHYFNENLEKRRQARLASAMEGLSVSDFKHGWVVKLADALQSYPMSNTNHTIQDIHDILAAYYKVARKRFADNICQQATDHFLLNGADTPLRFFSPVFVGRLSTEELERIAGEAPRVRRERNELSKQIASLITAREIVLKG
;
A
#
# COMPACT_ATOMS: atom_id res chain seq x y z
N GLU A 1 -8.35 2.12 -3.88
CA GLU A 1 -8.53 3.60 -3.80
C GLU A 1 -8.11 4.16 -2.44
N VAL A 2 -8.68 3.68 -1.33
CA VAL A 2 -8.36 4.19 0.03
C VAL A 2 -6.85 4.21 0.36
N PHE A 3 -6.11 3.14 0.09
CA PHE A 3 -4.66 3.09 0.36
C PHE A 3 -3.86 4.13 -0.43
N ALA A 4 -4.23 4.39 -1.69
CA ALA A 4 -3.57 5.39 -2.51
C ALA A 4 -3.81 6.80 -1.98
N ALA A 5 -5.01 7.07 -1.45
CA ALA A 5 -5.35 8.32 -0.78
C ALA A 5 -4.53 8.50 0.53
N ASP A 6 -4.46 7.47 1.38
CA ASP A 6 -3.65 7.49 2.62
C ASP A 6 -2.16 7.79 2.31
N MET A 7 -1.62 7.17 1.26
CA MET A 7 -0.27 7.42 0.77
C MET A 7 -0.09 8.83 0.18
N MET A 8 -1.13 9.37 -0.48
CA MET A 8 -1.11 10.70 -1.05
C MET A 8 -1.07 11.77 0.04
N GLN A 9 -1.96 11.66 1.03
CA GLN A 9 -2.15 12.62 2.11
C GLN A 9 -1.06 12.52 3.17
N GLY A 10 -0.78 11.30 3.66
CA GLY A 10 0.08 11.09 4.82
C GLY A 10 1.45 10.47 4.51
N GLY A 11 1.72 10.08 3.28
CA GLY A 11 2.93 9.33 2.93
C GLY A 11 4.23 10.14 2.98
N HIS A 12 4.16 11.47 2.89
CA HIS A 12 5.33 12.35 2.89
C HIS A 12 5.59 12.95 4.28
N THR A 13 6.85 13.24 4.57
CA THR A 13 7.25 13.85 5.85
C THR A 13 7.07 15.37 5.84
N TYR A 14 7.43 16.01 4.74
CA TYR A 14 7.26 17.46 4.55
C TYR A 14 6.40 17.72 3.32
N SER A 15 5.43 18.61 3.43
CA SER A 15 4.62 19.05 2.30
C SER A 15 5.50 19.66 1.22
N PHE A 16 5.26 19.27 -0.03
CA PHE A 16 5.92 19.91 -1.16
C PHE A 16 5.30 21.29 -1.38
N LEU A 17 6.13 22.25 -1.78
CA LEU A 17 5.64 23.59 -2.08
C LEU A 17 4.56 23.50 -3.19
N PRO A 18 3.41 24.16 -2.99
CA PRO A 18 2.28 24.08 -3.91
C PRO A 18 2.69 24.61 -5.29
N GLN A 19 2.11 24.01 -6.33
CA GLN A 19 2.02 24.67 -7.63
C GLN A 19 0.84 25.63 -7.52
N GLU A 20 1.08 26.93 -7.45
CA GLU A 20 -0.01 27.90 -7.58
C GLU A 20 -0.74 27.66 -8.90
N ARG A 21 -2.08 27.74 -8.86
CA ARG A 21 -2.94 27.38 -10.00
C ARG A 21 -2.53 28.16 -11.24
N GLN A 22 -2.23 27.45 -12.33
CA GLN A 22 -2.39 28.00 -13.67
C GLN A 22 -3.89 28.07 -13.99
N ASP A 23 -4.62 28.98 -13.34
CA ASP A 23 -5.89 29.41 -13.89
C ASP A 23 -5.56 30.34 -15.06
N THR A 24 -5.98 29.90 -16.26
CA THR A 24 -5.92 30.58 -17.57
C THR A 24 -4.55 30.73 -18.26
N VAL A 25 -4.25 29.84 -19.22
CA VAL A 25 -4.16 30.17 -20.66
C VAL A 25 -4.51 28.91 -21.46
N GLN A 26 -5.51 29.00 -22.33
CA GLN A 26 -5.87 27.97 -23.31
C GLN A 26 -4.67 27.64 -24.20
N GLN A 27 -4.14 26.41 -24.13
CA GLN A 27 -3.42 25.81 -25.26
C GLN A 27 -3.83 24.34 -25.45
N VAL A 28 -4.66 24.18 -26.48
CA VAL A 28 -4.68 23.15 -27.53
C VAL A 28 -4.77 21.68 -27.11
N GLU A 29 -5.90 21.11 -27.52
CA GLU A 29 -6.23 19.70 -27.69
C GLU A 29 -5.02 18.78 -27.98
N GLN A 30 -4.65 17.98 -26.99
CA GLN A 30 -4.14 16.62 -27.21
C GLN A 30 -4.64 15.71 -26.08
N ALA A 31 -5.76 15.05 -26.40
CA ALA A 31 -6.24 13.75 -25.94
C ALA A 31 -6.12 13.39 -24.44
N ASP A 32 -7.29 13.33 -23.79
CA ASP A 32 -7.70 12.32 -22.81
C ASP A 32 -6.64 11.83 -21.80
N PHE A 33 -6.31 12.63 -20.78
CA PHE A 33 -5.77 12.08 -19.54
C PHE A 33 -6.36 12.80 -18.34
N PHE A 34 -7.11 12.04 -17.53
CA PHE A 34 -7.73 12.47 -16.29
C PHE A 34 -6.72 13.28 -15.44
N PHE A 35 -6.97 14.57 -15.33
CA PHE A 35 -6.36 15.44 -14.36
C PHE A 35 -6.92 15.03 -12.99
N GLU A 36 -6.22 14.14 -12.29
CA GLU A 36 -6.48 13.96 -10.86
C GLU A 36 -6.10 15.27 -10.17
N ASP A 37 -7.14 15.96 -9.67
CA ASP A 37 -7.02 17.01 -8.68
C ASP A 37 -6.29 16.43 -7.47
N ASP A 38 -4.97 16.61 -7.41
CA ASP A 38 -4.07 16.16 -6.34
C ASP A 38 -4.24 17.02 -5.06
N THR A 39 -5.40 17.65 -4.87
CA THR A 39 -5.72 18.40 -3.66
C THR A 39 -6.09 17.40 -2.55
N PRO A 40 -5.32 17.27 -1.47
CA PRO A 40 -5.65 16.37 -0.38
C PRO A 40 -7.03 16.72 0.19
N PRO A 41 -7.90 15.75 0.49
CA PRO A 41 -9.14 16.04 1.22
C PRO A 41 -8.80 16.68 2.57
N ASP A 42 -9.44 17.81 2.86
CA ASP A 42 -9.30 18.54 4.12
C ASP A 42 -9.85 17.68 5.28
N HIS A 43 -8.93 17.09 6.03
CA HIS A 43 -9.23 16.43 7.29
C HIS A 43 -8.56 17.25 8.38
N GLY A 44 -9.35 17.99 9.16
CA GLY A 44 -8.90 18.77 10.31
C GLY A 44 -8.40 17.95 11.50
N GLN A 45 -7.78 16.79 11.26
CA GLN A 45 -7.13 15.94 12.25
C GLN A 45 -5.62 15.90 11.98
N ASP A 46 -4.82 16.22 13.00
CA ASP A 46 -3.36 16.26 12.93
C ASP A 46 -2.71 14.87 12.76
N THR A 47 -3.48 13.79 12.94
CA THR A 47 -3.01 12.41 12.87
C THR A 47 -4.01 11.49 12.16
N PHE A 48 -3.51 10.37 11.64
CA PHE A 48 -4.32 9.30 11.05
C PHE A 48 -3.79 7.92 11.47
N ASP A 49 -4.67 6.92 11.53
CA ASP A 49 -4.29 5.58 11.92
C ASP A 49 -3.67 4.80 10.77
N SER A 50 -2.52 4.15 11.03
CA SER A 50 -1.87 3.22 10.09
C SER A 50 -2.67 1.93 9.83
N ARG A 51 -3.59 1.58 10.74
CA ARG A 51 -4.45 0.40 10.67
C ARG A 51 -5.88 0.69 11.07
N LYS A 52 -6.81 0.05 10.38
CA LYS A 52 -8.26 0.21 10.52
C LYS A 52 -8.90 -1.00 11.19
N GLU A 53 -8.31 -2.18 11.06
CA GLU A 53 -8.85 -3.43 11.62
C GLU A 53 -8.28 -3.73 13.00
N ASP A 54 -9.15 -4.23 13.90
CA ASP A 54 -8.75 -4.75 15.21
C ASP A 54 -7.92 -6.03 15.09
N ASP A 55 -7.03 -6.22 16.06
CA ASP A 55 -6.17 -7.40 16.13
C ASP A 55 -6.97 -8.69 16.35
N VAL A 56 -6.41 -9.79 15.86
CA VAL A 56 -6.92 -11.15 16.05
C VAL A 56 -5.84 -11.93 16.78
N ASP A 57 -6.20 -12.64 17.84
CA ASP A 57 -5.26 -13.34 18.72
C ASP A 57 -4.32 -14.28 17.94
N ASP A 58 -4.86 -15.02 16.97
CA ASP A 58 -4.11 -15.95 16.10
C ASP A 58 -3.02 -15.26 15.26
N LEU A 59 -3.09 -13.94 15.09
CA LEU A 59 -2.22 -13.14 14.24
C LEU A 59 -1.34 -12.15 15.02
N ALA A 60 -1.43 -12.12 16.34
CA ALA A 60 -0.78 -11.11 17.18
C ALA A 60 0.74 -10.99 16.96
N GLU A 61 1.42 -12.09 16.59
CA GLU A 61 2.86 -12.10 16.34
C GLU A 61 3.27 -11.55 14.96
N ILE A 62 2.35 -11.50 14.00
CA ILE A 62 2.69 -11.14 12.60
C ILE A 62 2.13 -9.79 12.18
N LEU A 63 1.06 -9.32 12.80
CA LEU A 63 0.44 -8.06 12.41
C LEU A 63 1.32 -6.88 12.82
N ARG A 64 1.31 -5.84 11.98
CA ARG A 64 1.90 -4.56 12.36
C ARG A 64 1.06 -3.94 13.47
N PRO A 65 1.64 -3.47 14.59
CA PRO A 65 0.87 -2.80 15.63
C PRO A 65 0.15 -1.56 15.08
N LYS A 66 -1.07 -1.31 15.55
CA LYS A 66 -1.79 -0.09 15.20
C LYS A 66 -1.06 1.13 15.77
N GLN A 67 -0.70 2.07 14.90
CA GLN A 67 -0.03 3.31 15.27
C GLN A 67 -0.77 4.52 14.69
N SER A 68 -0.90 5.58 15.49
CA SER A 68 -1.34 6.90 15.00
C SER A 68 -0.13 7.64 14.43
N LEU A 69 -0.21 8.01 13.15
CA LEU A 69 0.83 8.70 12.40
C LEU A 69 0.51 10.18 12.30
N SER A 70 1.52 11.04 12.47
CA SER A 70 1.35 12.47 12.25
C SER A 70 1.15 12.79 10.78
N MET A 71 0.42 13.86 10.50
CA MET A 71 0.34 14.46 9.17
C MET A 71 1.70 15.01 8.71
N CYS A 72 1.80 15.38 7.44
CA CYS A 72 3.01 15.99 6.90
C CYS A 72 3.27 17.34 7.58
N ASN A 73 4.55 17.68 7.74
CA ASN A 73 4.92 19.01 8.19
C ASN A 73 4.66 19.99 7.05
N GLU A 74 3.71 20.90 7.23
CA GLU A 74 3.34 21.90 6.22
C GLU A 74 4.49 22.86 5.92
N GLU A 75 5.35 23.11 6.90
CA GLU A 75 6.47 24.03 6.80
C GLU A 75 7.84 23.34 6.90
N GLY A 76 8.86 24.05 6.42
CA GLY A 76 10.25 23.71 6.70
C GLY A 76 10.90 22.74 5.71
N ILE A 77 10.21 22.33 4.63
CA ILE A 77 10.85 21.54 3.56
C ILE A 77 12.08 22.26 3.00
N GLU A 78 11.98 23.57 2.75
CA GLU A 78 13.08 24.34 2.21
C GLU A 78 14.26 24.34 3.19
N LYS A 79 14.07 24.81 4.42
CA LYS A 79 15.10 24.84 5.49
C LYS A 79 15.75 23.47 5.70
N TRP A 80 14.96 22.40 5.65
CA TRP A 80 15.46 21.03 5.72
C TRP A 80 16.37 20.69 4.53
N LEU A 81 15.93 20.98 3.31
CA LEU A 81 16.76 20.79 2.11
C LEU A 81 18.03 21.65 2.13
N GLN A 82 17.98 22.89 2.65
CA GLN A 82 19.18 23.71 2.85
C GLN A 82 20.18 23.02 3.78
N GLY A 83 19.70 22.45 4.89
CA GLY A 83 20.53 21.70 5.84
C GLY A 83 21.14 20.42 5.25
N ILE A 84 20.36 19.66 4.48
CA ILE A 84 20.88 18.48 3.77
C ILE A 84 21.90 18.89 2.72
N TYR A 85 21.61 19.91 1.92
CA TYR A 85 22.53 20.41 0.91
C TYR A 85 23.84 20.88 1.55
N ALA A 86 23.77 21.71 2.60
CA ALA A 86 24.95 22.22 3.30
C ALA A 86 25.85 21.11 3.89
N SER A 87 25.26 20.03 4.41
CA SER A 87 26.00 18.90 4.98
C SER A 87 26.52 17.88 3.96
N SER A 88 26.05 17.95 2.72
CA SER A 88 26.42 17.04 1.62
C SER A 88 27.23 17.70 0.50
N ARG A 89 27.63 18.97 0.67
CA ARG A 89 28.44 19.70 -0.32
C ARG A 89 29.79 19.01 -0.49
N GLY A 90 30.05 18.55 -1.70
CA GLY A 90 31.37 18.12 -2.15
C GLY A 90 31.99 19.17 -3.07
N PHE A 91 32.69 18.68 -4.08
CA PHE A 91 33.37 19.50 -5.08
C PHE A 91 32.47 19.90 -6.25
N GLU A 92 31.15 19.64 -6.17
CA GLU A 92 30.21 19.91 -7.25
C GLU A 92 30.01 21.41 -7.48
N LEU A 93 30.38 21.89 -8.69
CA LEU A 93 30.14 23.28 -9.10
C LEU A 93 28.83 23.36 -9.89
N GLY A 94 27.90 24.19 -9.42
CA GLY A 94 26.62 24.45 -10.12
C GLY A 94 25.62 23.29 -10.08
N THR A 95 25.85 22.28 -9.24
CA THR A 95 24.94 21.13 -9.04
C THR A 95 25.05 20.60 -7.60
N PHE A 96 24.43 19.44 -7.33
CA PHE A 96 24.45 18.76 -6.03
C PHE A 96 24.86 17.29 -6.18
N ASN A 97 25.33 16.70 -5.08
CA ASN A 97 25.72 15.31 -5.02
C ASN A 97 24.52 14.36 -5.23
N GLY A 98 24.67 13.32 -6.06
CA GLY A 98 23.59 12.35 -6.33
C GLY A 98 23.01 11.66 -5.08
N SER A 99 23.79 11.55 -4.00
CA SER A 99 23.34 11.00 -2.71
C SER A 99 22.28 11.88 -2.01
N VAL A 100 22.15 13.16 -2.37
CA VAL A 100 21.15 14.07 -1.81
C VAL A 100 19.75 13.57 -2.13
N LEU A 101 19.50 13.13 -3.37
CA LEU A 101 18.17 12.62 -3.75
C LEU A 101 17.83 11.32 -3.03
N ALA A 102 18.78 10.39 -2.91
CA ALA A 102 18.56 9.17 -2.14
C ALA A 102 18.23 9.49 -0.66
N THR A 103 19.01 10.38 -0.05
CA THR A 103 18.82 10.80 1.35
C THR A 103 17.47 11.48 1.58
N THR A 104 17.11 12.42 0.72
CA THR A 104 15.86 13.17 0.81
C THR A 104 14.65 12.29 0.50
N MET A 105 14.73 11.39 -0.48
CA MET A 105 13.69 10.41 -0.79
C MET A 105 13.44 9.45 0.37
N LYS A 106 14.51 8.90 0.97
CA LYS A 106 14.42 8.00 2.12
C LYS A 106 13.74 8.65 3.32
N LYS A 107 14.05 9.93 3.58
CA LYS A 107 13.40 10.72 4.62
C LYS A 107 11.95 11.03 4.27
N GLN A 108 11.68 11.51 3.05
CA GLN A 108 10.32 11.85 2.65
C GLN A 108 9.38 10.65 2.70
N SER A 109 9.84 9.47 2.30
CA SER A 109 9.07 8.23 2.28
C SER A 109 9.06 7.48 3.63
N SER A 110 9.50 8.07 4.75
CA SER A 110 9.63 7.32 6.02
C SER A 110 8.32 6.69 6.49
N LYS A 111 7.19 7.38 6.28
CA LYS A 111 5.86 6.91 6.69
C LYS A 111 5.32 5.78 5.82
N TRP A 112 5.90 5.54 4.62
CA TRP A 112 5.47 4.45 3.75
C TRP A 112 5.56 3.09 4.44
N ILE A 113 6.53 2.92 5.36
CA ILE A 113 6.70 1.68 6.11
C ILE A 113 5.43 1.35 6.90
N GLU A 114 5.01 2.25 7.79
CA GLU A 114 3.87 2.03 8.67
C GLU A 114 2.56 1.96 7.89
N ILE A 115 2.38 2.83 6.88
CA ILE A 115 1.16 2.86 6.06
C ILE A 115 1.01 1.55 5.26
N SER A 116 2.08 1.08 4.61
CA SER A 116 2.00 -0.14 3.78
C SER A 116 1.90 -1.42 4.61
N LEU A 117 2.68 -1.55 5.69
CA LEU A 117 2.60 -2.71 6.58
C LEU A 117 1.26 -2.74 7.34
N GLY A 118 0.74 -1.59 7.74
CA GLY A 118 -0.58 -1.48 8.35
C GLY A 118 -1.68 -1.89 7.40
N PHE A 119 -1.70 -1.34 6.18
CA PHE A 119 -2.66 -1.71 5.13
C PHE A 119 -2.65 -3.22 4.83
N VAL A 120 -1.48 -3.83 4.63
CA VAL A 120 -1.37 -5.27 4.36
C VAL A 120 -1.79 -6.09 5.58
N SER A 121 -1.53 -5.63 6.81
CA SER A 121 -2.02 -6.26 8.04
C SER A 121 -3.56 -6.27 8.11
N ASP A 122 -4.21 -5.16 7.76
CA ASP A 122 -5.68 -5.09 7.71
C ASP A 122 -6.25 -6.07 6.68
N VAL A 123 -5.61 -6.20 5.51
CA VAL A 123 -6.02 -7.19 4.51
C VAL A 123 -5.84 -8.63 5.03
N ILE A 124 -4.75 -8.91 5.71
CA ILE A 124 -4.53 -10.22 6.36
C ILE A 124 -5.66 -10.52 7.36
N VAL A 125 -6.04 -9.54 8.19
CA VAL A 125 -7.15 -9.69 9.15
C VAL A 125 -8.46 -9.99 8.42
N MET A 126 -8.78 -9.24 7.36
CA MET A 126 -9.99 -9.46 6.56
C MET A 126 -10.03 -10.87 5.94
N VAL A 127 -8.93 -11.31 5.33
CA VAL A 127 -8.80 -12.64 4.73
C VAL A 127 -8.91 -13.74 5.78
N HIS A 128 -8.24 -13.57 6.92
CA HIS A 128 -8.27 -14.54 8.01
C HIS A 128 -9.69 -14.67 8.60
N ARG A 129 -10.37 -13.55 8.87
CA ARG A 129 -11.77 -13.54 9.34
C ARG A 129 -12.70 -14.21 8.33
N PHE A 130 -12.50 -13.97 7.04
CA PHE A 130 -13.28 -14.64 5.99
C PHE A 130 -13.09 -16.16 6.03
N ILE A 131 -11.85 -16.65 6.13
CA ILE A 131 -11.55 -18.10 6.21
C ILE A 131 -12.23 -18.71 7.44
N THR A 132 -12.08 -18.09 8.60
CA THR A 132 -12.68 -18.57 9.86
C THR A 132 -14.22 -18.57 9.79
N ALA A 133 -14.82 -17.51 9.24
CA ALA A 133 -16.26 -17.43 9.04
C ALA A 133 -16.78 -18.47 8.04
N ALA A 134 -16.05 -18.70 6.93
CA ALA A 134 -16.41 -19.70 5.93
C ALA A 134 -16.38 -21.11 6.54
N LEU A 135 -15.33 -21.45 7.29
CA LEU A 135 -15.24 -22.72 8.01
C LEU A 135 -16.39 -22.90 9.01
N HIS A 136 -16.76 -21.83 9.73
CA HIS A 136 -17.90 -21.86 10.65
C HIS A 136 -19.24 -22.06 9.94
N SER A 137 -19.40 -21.51 8.73
CA SER A 137 -20.65 -21.64 7.96
C SER A 137 -20.84 -23.01 7.32
N ILE A 138 -19.75 -23.68 6.89
CA ILE A 138 -19.79 -24.94 6.15
C ILE A 138 -19.71 -26.15 7.11
N CYS A 139 -18.96 -26.02 8.21
CA CYS A 139 -18.74 -27.11 9.16
C CYS A 139 -19.52 -26.87 10.47
N SER A 140 -20.63 -27.60 10.63
CA SER A 140 -21.45 -27.56 11.85
C SER A 140 -20.80 -28.26 13.05
N ASP A 141 -19.93 -29.24 12.79
CA ASP A 141 -19.19 -29.92 13.85
C ASP A 141 -18.05 -29.05 14.37
N ARG A 142 -18.18 -28.64 15.65
CA ARG A 142 -17.21 -27.79 16.32
C ARG A 142 -15.81 -28.41 16.39
N HIS A 143 -15.72 -29.70 16.68
CA HIS A 143 -14.45 -30.39 16.88
C HIS A 143 -13.68 -30.50 15.55
N VAL A 144 -14.38 -30.88 14.48
CA VAL A 144 -13.79 -30.96 13.13
C VAL A 144 -13.28 -29.57 12.72
N ARG A 145 -14.10 -28.53 12.90
CA ARG A 145 -13.74 -27.17 12.55
C ARG A 145 -12.51 -26.66 13.30
N GLU A 146 -12.47 -26.81 14.62
CA GLU A 146 -11.34 -26.33 15.45
C GLU A 146 -10.05 -27.08 15.10
N THR A 147 -10.14 -28.41 14.92
CA THR A 147 -8.97 -29.24 14.61
C THR A 147 -8.45 -29.00 13.19
N LEU A 148 -9.36 -28.82 12.23
CA LEU A 148 -9.00 -28.45 10.86
C LEU A 148 -8.34 -27.08 10.82
N PHE A 149 -8.92 -26.09 11.48
CA PHE A 149 -8.36 -24.74 11.51
C PHE A 149 -6.96 -24.72 12.15
N ALA A 150 -6.79 -25.41 13.29
CA ALA A 150 -5.47 -25.56 13.92
C ALA A 150 -4.44 -26.22 12.98
N THR A 151 -4.87 -27.14 12.12
CA THR A 151 -3.99 -27.79 11.12
C THR A 151 -3.66 -26.85 9.95
N LEU A 152 -4.55 -25.90 9.62
CA LEU A 152 -4.33 -24.92 8.56
C LEU A 152 -3.50 -23.72 9.03
N LEU A 153 -3.52 -23.40 10.32
CA LEU A 153 -3.01 -22.14 10.86
C LEU A 153 -1.55 -21.86 10.46
N ASP A 154 -0.64 -22.81 10.67
CA ASP A 154 0.78 -22.62 10.34
C ASP A 154 0.99 -22.27 8.86
N GLY A 155 0.30 -22.98 7.97
CA GLY A 155 0.37 -22.72 6.53
C GLY A 155 -0.24 -21.37 6.14
N LEU A 156 -1.28 -20.91 6.85
CA LEU A 156 -1.83 -19.57 6.64
C LEU A 156 -0.83 -18.49 7.09
N LEU A 157 -0.24 -18.66 8.28
CA LEU A 157 0.77 -17.73 8.82
C LEU A 157 1.97 -17.60 7.89
N ASP A 158 2.45 -18.69 7.30
CA ASP A 158 3.56 -18.63 6.35
C ASP A 158 3.25 -17.82 5.09
N ARG A 159 2.02 -17.89 4.58
CA ARG A 159 1.56 -17.10 3.43
C ARG A 159 1.39 -15.63 3.80
N TYR A 160 0.87 -15.33 4.98
CA TYR A 160 0.80 -13.96 5.49
C TYR A 160 2.20 -13.35 5.66
N ARG A 161 3.14 -14.10 6.23
CA ARG A 161 4.55 -13.69 6.36
C ARG A 161 5.20 -13.46 5.00
N LEU A 162 4.86 -14.24 3.98
CA LEU A 162 5.35 -14.03 2.62
C LEU A 162 4.89 -12.69 2.05
N ALA A 163 3.61 -12.33 2.20
CA ALA A 163 3.09 -11.02 1.79
C ALA A 163 3.83 -9.88 2.50
N ILE A 164 4.01 -9.97 3.82
CA ILE A 164 4.74 -8.97 4.62
C ILE A 164 6.19 -8.84 4.18
N ARG A 165 6.89 -9.95 3.96
CA ARG A 165 8.27 -9.94 3.43
C ARG A 165 8.34 -9.26 2.06
N HIS A 166 7.33 -9.45 1.22
CA HIS A 166 7.26 -8.81 -0.09
C HIS A 166 7.09 -7.28 0.03
N VAL A 167 6.27 -6.80 0.98
CA VAL A 167 6.18 -5.37 1.29
C VAL A 167 7.55 -4.80 1.69
N HIS A 168 8.30 -5.51 2.55
CA HIS A 168 9.66 -5.11 2.91
C HIS A 168 10.60 -5.05 1.71
N PHE A 169 10.53 -6.01 0.79
CA PHE A 169 11.30 -5.97 -0.45
C PHE A 169 10.97 -4.73 -1.28
N LEU A 170 9.68 -4.43 -1.49
CA LEU A 170 9.25 -3.23 -2.22
C LEU A 170 9.72 -1.93 -1.55
N LEU A 171 9.66 -1.85 -0.22
CA LEU A 171 10.17 -0.72 0.55
C LEU A 171 11.68 -0.54 0.35
N THR A 172 12.46 -1.62 0.40
CA THR A 172 13.91 -1.57 0.17
C THR A 172 14.22 -1.06 -1.23
N VAL A 173 13.52 -1.56 -2.25
CA VAL A 173 13.73 -1.18 -3.66
C VAL A 173 13.43 0.31 -3.88
N GLU A 174 12.31 0.81 -3.36
CA GLU A 174 11.87 2.18 -3.62
C GLU A 174 12.55 3.24 -2.72
N ARG A 175 12.94 2.87 -1.50
CA ARG A 175 13.39 3.83 -0.47
C ARG A 175 14.86 3.77 -0.14
N ASP A 176 15.45 2.58 -0.12
CA ASP A 176 16.85 2.39 0.27
C ASP A 176 17.80 2.33 -0.94
N GLY A 177 17.25 2.20 -2.15
CA GLY A 177 18.00 2.25 -3.41
C GLY A 177 18.33 3.66 -3.90
N ILE A 178 19.08 3.72 -5.01
CA ILE A 178 19.34 4.96 -5.73
C ILE A 178 18.07 5.31 -6.54
N PRO A 179 17.51 6.53 -6.39
CA PRO A 179 16.36 6.97 -7.17
C PRO A 179 16.59 6.78 -8.67
N MET A 180 15.71 6.02 -9.31
CA MET A 180 15.78 5.73 -10.75
C MET A 180 14.39 5.61 -11.35
N THR A 181 14.21 6.23 -12.52
CA THR A 181 12.96 6.14 -13.27
C THR A 181 13.23 6.22 -14.77
N VAL A 182 12.54 5.36 -15.52
CA VAL A 182 12.42 5.44 -16.98
C VAL A 182 11.06 5.99 -17.40
N ASN A 183 10.23 6.39 -16.43
CA ASN A 183 8.90 6.92 -16.68
C ASN A 183 9.00 8.37 -17.19
N HIS A 184 8.48 8.62 -18.39
CA HIS A 184 8.49 9.92 -19.05
C HIS A 184 7.79 11.03 -18.24
N TYR A 185 6.81 10.67 -17.40
CA TYR A 185 6.14 11.62 -16.51
C TYR A 185 7.08 12.31 -15.53
N PHE A 186 8.26 11.74 -15.23
CA PHE A 186 9.24 12.44 -14.39
C PHE A 186 9.66 13.78 -15.02
N ASN A 187 10.04 13.77 -16.29
CA ASN A 187 10.46 14.98 -16.99
C ASN A 187 9.31 15.99 -17.11
N GLU A 188 8.10 15.51 -17.44
CA GLU A 188 6.92 16.38 -17.51
C GLU A 188 6.59 17.03 -16.16
N ASN A 189 6.63 16.27 -15.07
CA ASN A 189 6.38 16.79 -13.72
C ASN A 189 7.46 17.80 -13.30
N LEU A 190 8.72 17.55 -13.64
CA LEU A 190 9.83 18.45 -13.35
C LEU A 190 9.69 19.76 -14.12
N GLU A 191 9.43 19.71 -15.42
CA GLU A 191 9.25 20.90 -16.25
C GLU A 191 8.03 21.72 -15.81
N LYS A 192 6.91 21.06 -15.49
CA LYS A 192 5.74 21.76 -14.92
C LYS A 192 6.06 22.52 -13.63
N ARG A 193 6.90 21.95 -12.74
CA ARG A 193 7.32 22.63 -11.51
C ARG A 193 8.23 23.82 -11.78
N ARG A 194 9.22 23.65 -12.66
CA ARG A 194 10.10 24.74 -13.09
C ARG A 194 9.33 25.90 -13.73
N GLN A 195 8.36 25.58 -14.58
CA GLN A 195 7.49 26.56 -15.23
C GLN A 195 6.60 27.29 -14.23
N ALA A 196 5.97 26.59 -13.28
CA ALA A 196 5.17 27.22 -12.23
C ALA A 196 6.01 28.19 -11.39
N ARG A 197 7.21 27.77 -10.98
CA ARG A 197 8.16 28.62 -10.25
C ARG A 197 8.57 29.86 -11.04
N LEU A 198 8.82 29.72 -12.34
CA LEU A 198 9.12 30.84 -13.23
C LEU A 198 7.93 31.79 -13.33
N ALA A 199 6.71 31.26 -13.47
CA ALA A 199 5.48 32.05 -13.53
C ALA A 199 5.27 32.87 -12.24
N SER A 200 5.40 32.26 -11.05
CA SER A 200 5.29 32.98 -9.77
C SER A 200 6.37 34.06 -9.62
N ALA A 201 7.60 33.81 -10.09
CA ALA A 201 8.66 34.82 -10.09
C ALA A 201 8.35 36.01 -11.04
N MET A 202 7.58 35.75 -12.10
CA MET A 202 7.20 36.75 -13.10
C MET A 202 5.92 37.52 -12.76
N GLU A 203 5.12 37.05 -11.80
CA GLU A 203 3.83 37.66 -11.45
C GLU A 203 3.97 39.14 -11.06
N GLY A 204 5.00 39.48 -10.27
CA GLY A 204 5.29 40.86 -9.87
C GLY A 204 5.71 41.80 -11.01
N LEU A 205 6.02 41.26 -12.19
CA LEU A 205 6.41 42.00 -13.40
C LEU A 205 5.30 41.96 -14.46
N SER A 206 4.29 41.13 -14.22
CA SER A 206 3.19 40.94 -15.14
C SER A 206 2.28 42.18 -15.10
N VAL A 207 1.82 42.58 -16.28
CA VAL A 207 0.89 43.70 -16.45
C VAL A 207 -0.29 43.18 -17.24
N SER A 208 -1.50 43.54 -16.83
CA SER A 208 -2.69 43.25 -17.64
C SER A 208 -2.71 44.16 -18.87
N ASP A 209 -2.66 43.56 -20.06
CA ASP A 209 -2.84 44.28 -21.33
C ASP A 209 -4.33 44.43 -21.70
N PHE A 210 -5.26 43.94 -20.86
CA PHE A 210 -6.72 43.89 -21.06
C PHE A 210 -7.21 43.19 -22.34
N LYS A 211 -6.32 42.88 -23.29
CA LYS A 211 -6.58 42.22 -24.58
C LYS A 211 -6.08 40.78 -24.61
N HIS A 212 -4.90 40.53 -24.05
CA HIS A 212 -4.22 39.24 -24.10
C HIS A 212 -4.04 38.61 -22.70
N GLY A 213 -4.64 39.21 -21.68
CA GLY A 213 -4.44 38.83 -20.28
C GLY A 213 -3.17 39.44 -19.69
N TRP A 214 -2.51 38.69 -18.81
CA TRP A 214 -1.27 39.07 -18.15
C TRP A 214 -0.07 38.89 -19.09
N VAL A 215 0.70 39.95 -19.29
CA VAL A 215 1.88 39.97 -20.16
C VAL A 215 3.11 40.43 -19.39
N VAL A 216 4.27 39.91 -19.75
CA VAL A 216 5.57 40.33 -19.21
C VAL A 216 6.38 40.92 -20.36
N LYS A 217 7.02 42.09 -20.16
CA LYS A 217 7.88 42.67 -21.18
C LYS A 217 9.10 41.77 -21.38
N LEU A 218 9.48 41.55 -22.64
CA LEU A 218 10.63 40.69 -22.95
C LEU A 218 11.93 41.15 -22.26
N ALA A 219 12.14 42.46 -22.13
CA ALA A 219 13.30 43.01 -21.43
C ALA A 219 13.33 42.62 -19.93
N ASP A 220 12.17 42.59 -19.28
CA ASP A 220 12.03 42.20 -17.88
C ASP A 220 12.15 40.67 -17.75
N ALA A 221 11.61 39.90 -18.71
CA ALA A 221 11.74 38.45 -18.76
C ALA A 221 13.18 37.96 -19.00
N LEU A 222 13.99 38.73 -19.73
CA LEU A 222 15.40 38.44 -19.98
C LEU A 222 16.33 38.96 -18.88
N GLN A 223 15.80 39.72 -17.91
CA GLN A 223 16.59 40.24 -16.81
C GLN A 223 16.99 39.07 -15.89
N SER A 224 18.29 38.88 -15.68
CA SER A 224 18.78 37.87 -14.74
C SER A 224 18.46 38.32 -13.32
N TYR A 225 17.51 37.65 -12.67
CA TYR A 225 17.22 37.87 -11.26
C TYR A 225 18.37 37.29 -10.42
N PRO A 226 19.08 38.11 -9.61
CA PRO A 226 20.19 37.63 -8.82
C PRO A 226 19.67 36.72 -7.69
N MET A 227 19.72 35.42 -7.92
CA MET A 227 19.53 34.39 -6.91
C MET A 227 20.89 33.85 -6.49
N SER A 228 21.07 33.56 -5.19
CA SER A 228 22.30 32.88 -4.76
C SER A 228 22.39 31.50 -5.41
N ASN A 229 23.60 31.08 -5.79
CA ASN A 229 23.82 29.74 -6.34
C ASN A 229 23.25 28.65 -5.42
N THR A 230 23.33 28.87 -4.10
CA THR A 230 22.79 27.96 -3.10
C THR A 230 21.27 27.84 -3.20
N ASN A 231 20.54 28.96 -3.24
CA ASN A 231 19.09 28.95 -3.32
C ASN A 231 18.60 28.31 -4.63
N HIS A 232 19.29 28.59 -5.75
CA HIS A 232 18.97 27.96 -7.03
C HIS A 232 19.08 26.42 -6.95
N THR A 233 20.18 25.91 -6.40
CA THR A 233 20.38 24.47 -6.21
C THR A 233 19.34 23.85 -5.28
N ILE A 234 18.95 24.53 -4.20
CA ILE A 234 17.91 24.04 -3.27
C ILE A 234 16.56 23.91 -3.98
N GLN A 235 16.17 24.91 -4.78
CA GLN A 235 14.93 24.87 -5.55
C GLN A 235 14.94 23.73 -6.58
N ASP A 236 16.08 23.48 -7.22
CA ASP A 236 16.23 22.36 -8.16
C ASP A 236 16.16 20.99 -7.45
N ILE A 237 16.80 20.84 -6.28
CA ILE A 237 16.65 19.63 -5.45
C ILE A 237 15.18 19.40 -5.10
N HIS A 238 14.48 20.45 -4.66
CA HIS A 238 13.06 20.39 -4.32
C HIS A 238 12.22 19.88 -5.50
N ASP A 239 12.37 20.49 -6.67
CA ASP A 239 11.53 20.16 -7.82
C ASP A 239 11.80 18.75 -8.36
N ILE A 240 13.08 18.34 -8.40
CA ILE A 240 13.46 16.98 -8.78
C ILE A 240 12.90 15.97 -7.78
N LEU A 241 13.05 16.23 -6.47
CA LEU A 241 12.52 15.36 -5.42
C LEU A 241 11.00 15.23 -5.52
N ALA A 242 10.29 16.34 -5.71
CA ALA A 242 8.83 16.35 -5.80
C ALA A 242 8.33 15.62 -7.05
N ALA A 243 8.96 15.84 -8.20
CA ALA A 243 8.63 15.15 -9.46
C ALA A 243 8.88 13.64 -9.35
N TYR A 244 10.03 13.25 -8.80
CA TYR A 244 10.37 11.83 -8.60
C TYR A 244 9.44 11.16 -7.57
N TYR A 245 9.21 11.81 -6.43
CA TYR A 245 8.35 11.30 -5.37
C TYR A 245 6.95 10.97 -5.89
N LYS A 246 6.37 11.83 -6.73
CA LYS A 246 5.04 11.60 -7.35
C LYS A 246 5.02 10.30 -8.15
N VAL A 247 6.02 10.07 -9.00
CA VAL A 247 6.13 8.85 -9.82
C VAL A 247 6.34 7.62 -8.94
N ALA A 248 7.29 7.68 -8.01
CA ALA A 248 7.62 6.58 -7.11
C ALA A 248 6.43 6.19 -6.22
N ARG A 249 5.70 7.16 -5.67
CA ARG A 249 4.52 6.93 -4.82
C ARG A 249 3.43 6.18 -5.57
N LYS A 250 3.09 6.61 -6.79
CA LYS A 250 2.06 5.95 -7.62
C LYS A 250 2.47 4.51 -7.94
N ARG A 251 3.71 4.31 -8.42
CA ARG A 251 4.27 2.98 -8.69
C ARG A 251 4.27 2.07 -7.46
N PHE A 252 4.69 2.58 -6.31
CA PHE A 252 4.71 1.82 -5.06
C PHE A 252 3.31 1.44 -4.61
N ALA A 253 2.34 2.36 -4.68
CA ALA A 253 0.96 2.10 -4.33
C ALA A 253 0.35 0.97 -5.18
N ASP A 254 0.57 1.03 -6.50
CA ASP A 254 0.16 -0.03 -7.42
C ASP A 254 0.81 -1.37 -7.09
N ASN A 255 2.12 -1.38 -6.83
CA ASN A 255 2.84 -2.61 -6.51
C ASN A 255 2.39 -3.24 -5.19
N ILE A 256 2.05 -2.46 -4.17
CA ILE A 256 1.50 -3.00 -2.93
C ILE A 256 0.13 -3.65 -3.20
N CYS A 257 -0.77 -2.96 -3.88
CA CYS A 257 -2.10 -3.48 -4.20
C CYS A 257 -2.04 -4.74 -5.08
N GLN A 258 -1.23 -4.73 -6.15
CA GLN A 258 -1.16 -5.83 -7.10
C GLN A 258 -0.33 -7.00 -6.59
N GLN A 259 0.82 -6.74 -5.97
CA GLN A 259 1.76 -7.80 -5.61
C GLN A 259 1.53 -8.27 -4.18
N ALA A 260 1.62 -7.38 -3.18
CA ALA A 260 1.52 -7.78 -1.78
C ALA A 260 0.10 -8.21 -1.38
N THR A 261 -0.92 -7.55 -1.94
CA THR A 261 -2.33 -7.85 -1.64
C THR A 261 -2.92 -8.83 -2.64
N ASP A 262 -3.09 -8.44 -3.90
CA ASP A 262 -3.81 -9.26 -4.88
C ASP A 262 -3.11 -10.60 -5.13
N HIS A 263 -1.83 -10.59 -5.49
CA HIS A 263 -1.09 -11.82 -5.75
C HIS A 263 -0.89 -12.70 -4.50
N PHE A 264 -0.36 -12.15 -3.41
CA PHE A 264 0.00 -12.99 -2.24
C PHE A 264 -1.17 -13.32 -1.31
N LEU A 265 -2.23 -12.51 -1.24
CA LEU A 265 -3.32 -12.72 -0.27
C LEU A 265 -4.65 -13.16 -0.92
N LEU A 266 -4.95 -12.74 -2.15
CA LEU A 266 -6.28 -12.92 -2.75
C LEU A 266 -6.30 -13.92 -3.92
N ASN A 267 -5.67 -13.57 -5.04
CA ASN A 267 -5.89 -14.18 -6.36
C ASN A 267 -4.70 -14.98 -6.92
N GLY A 268 -3.52 -14.94 -6.31
CA GLY A 268 -2.37 -15.74 -6.74
C GLY A 268 -2.56 -17.25 -6.56
N ALA A 269 -1.54 -18.01 -7.00
CA ALA A 269 -1.59 -19.47 -6.98
C ALA A 269 -1.49 -20.04 -5.55
N ASP A 270 -0.71 -19.41 -4.68
CA ASP A 270 -0.41 -19.89 -3.33
C ASP A 270 -0.98 -18.98 -2.23
N THR A 271 -2.24 -18.55 -2.40
CA THR A 271 -2.89 -17.63 -1.46
C THR A 271 -3.51 -18.35 -0.25
N PRO A 272 -3.70 -17.65 0.88
CA PRO A 272 -4.42 -18.16 2.04
C PRO A 272 -5.81 -18.71 1.68
N LEU A 273 -6.52 -18.03 0.77
CA LEU A 273 -7.86 -18.43 0.32
C LEU A 273 -7.88 -19.74 -0.49
N ARG A 274 -6.77 -20.08 -1.15
CA ARG A 274 -6.63 -21.31 -1.96
C ARG A 274 -5.90 -22.42 -1.22
N PHE A 275 -5.40 -22.15 -0.02
CA PHE A 275 -4.57 -23.10 0.72
C PHE A 275 -5.34 -24.39 1.05
N PHE A 276 -6.55 -24.24 1.58
CA PHE A 276 -7.43 -25.39 1.80
C PHE A 276 -8.01 -25.87 0.46
N SER A 277 -7.40 -26.93 -0.08
CA SER A 277 -7.67 -27.45 -1.43
C SER A 277 -7.73 -28.98 -1.43
N PRO A 278 -8.28 -29.62 -2.49
CA PRO A 278 -8.26 -31.08 -2.62
C PRO A 278 -6.84 -31.66 -2.57
N VAL A 279 -5.84 -30.92 -3.07
CA VAL A 279 -4.43 -31.32 -3.02
C VAL A 279 -3.91 -31.31 -1.59
N PHE A 280 -4.28 -30.31 -0.78
CA PHE A 280 -3.95 -30.28 0.65
C PHE A 280 -4.56 -31.49 1.36
N VAL A 281 -5.86 -31.75 1.16
CA VAL A 281 -6.56 -32.88 1.80
C VAL A 281 -5.94 -34.21 1.39
N GLY A 282 -5.56 -34.38 0.12
CA GLY A 282 -4.91 -35.60 -0.38
C GLY A 282 -3.49 -35.84 0.17
N ARG A 283 -2.87 -34.84 0.81
CA ARG A 283 -1.55 -34.98 1.47
C ARG A 283 -1.64 -35.32 2.95
N LEU A 284 -2.84 -35.24 3.55
CA LEU A 284 -3.03 -35.58 4.96
C LEU A 284 -2.89 -37.09 5.16
N SER A 285 -2.21 -37.48 6.24
CA SER A 285 -2.09 -38.88 6.62
C SER A 285 -3.41 -39.45 7.15
N THR A 286 -3.51 -40.78 7.23
CA THR A 286 -4.66 -41.45 7.83
C THR A 286 -4.88 -41.04 9.28
N GLU A 287 -3.81 -40.84 10.04
CA GLU A 287 -3.85 -40.40 11.43
C GLU A 287 -4.31 -38.95 11.54
N GLU A 288 -3.88 -38.07 10.61
CA GLU A 288 -4.33 -36.67 10.57
C GLU A 288 -5.81 -36.57 10.20
N LEU A 289 -6.27 -37.37 9.23
CA LEU A 289 -7.68 -37.44 8.86
C LEU A 289 -8.55 -37.97 10.00
N GLU A 290 -8.10 -39.01 10.71
CA GLU A 290 -8.82 -39.54 11.88
C GLU A 290 -8.81 -38.53 13.04
N ARG A 291 -7.73 -37.76 13.22
CA ARG A 291 -7.67 -36.68 14.21
C ARG A 291 -8.65 -35.54 13.87
N ILE A 292 -8.78 -35.17 12.59
CA ILE A 292 -9.62 -34.05 12.16
C ILE A 292 -11.10 -34.44 12.09
N ALA A 293 -11.43 -35.57 11.47
CA ALA A 293 -12.80 -35.95 11.12
C ALA A 293 -13.24 -37.31 11.69
N GLY A 294 -12.45 -37.90 12.60
CA GLY A 294 -12.79 -39.17 13.23
C GLY A 294 -14.00 -39.06 14.14
N GLU A 295 -14.90 -40.05 14.03
CA GLU A 295 -16.04 -40.17 14.94
C GLU A 295 -15.56 -40.36 16.38
N ALA A 296 -16.12 -39.61 17.32
CA ALA A 296 -15.86 -39.84 18.74
C ALA A 296 -16.20 -41.31 19.11
N PRO A 297 -15.40 -41.97 19.98
CA PRO A 297 -15.58 -43.39 20.27
C PRO A 297 -16.99 -43.76 20.75
N ARG A 298 -17.68 -42.85 21.45
CA ARG A 298 -19.07 -43.02 21.89
C ARG A 298 -20.04 -43.04 20.71
N VAL A 299 -19.93 -42.06 19.80
CA VAL A 299 -20.76 -41.96 18.59
C VAL A 299 -20.53 -43.19 17.69
N ARG A 300 -19.28 -43.61 17.53
CA ARG A 300 -18.95 -44.82 16.76
C ARG A 300 -19.57 -46.09 17.35
N ARG A 301 -19.60 -46.22 18.68
CA ARG A 301 -20.26 -47.34 19.38
C ARG A 301 -21.77 -47.31 19.21
N GLU A 302 -22.39 -46.16 19.41
CA GLU A 302 -23.84 -45.96 19.27
C GLU A 302 -24.29 -46.23 17.83
N ARG A 303 -23.57 -45.70 16.82
CA ARG A 303 -23.82 -45.99 15.41
C ARG A 303 -23.79 -47.48 15.11
N ASN A 304 -22.80 -48.20 15.66
CA ASN A 304 -22.69 -49.64 15.47
C ASN A 304 -23.85 -50.40 16.13
N GLU A 305 -24.32 -49.95 17.29
CA GLU A 305 -25.47 -50.55 17.98
C GLU A 305 -26.78 -50.31 17.22
N LEU A 306 -27.05 -49.07 16.82
CA LEU A 306 -28.23 -48.72 16.02
C LEU A 306 -28.24 -49.44 14.67
N SER A 307 -27.08 -49.56 14.01
CA SER A 307 -26.98 -50.31 12.73
C SER A 307 -27.34 -51.78 12.90
N LYS A 308 -26.93 -52.41 14.02
CA LYS A 308 -27.33 -53.79 14.35
C LYS A 308 -28.83 -53.90 14.60
N GLN A 309 -29.42 -52.95 15.32
CA GLN A 309 -30.86 -52.92 15.57
C GLN A 309 -31.65 -52.77 14.27
N ILE A 310 -31.24 -51.86 13.39
CA ILE A 310 -31.86 -51.67 12.07
C ILE A 310 -31.78 -52.96 11.24
N ALA A 311 -30.61 -53.60 11.17
CA ALA A 311 -30.44 -54.85 10.43
C ALA A 311 -31.35 -55.97 10.96
N SER A 312 -31.46 -56.09 12.29
CA SER A 312 -32.37 -57.04 12.94
C SER A 312 -33.83 -56.76 12.59
N LEU A 313 -34.26 -55.49 12.67
CA LEU A 313 -35.63 -55.08 12.36
C LEU A 313 -36.00 -55.29 10.88
N ILE A 314 -35.06 -55.04 9.95
CA ILE A 314 -35.26 -55.34 8.52
C ILE A 314 -35.46 -56.84 8.31
N THR A 315 -34.61 -57.67 8.94
CA THR A 315 -34.71 -59.12 8.84
C THR A 315 -36.07 -59.61 9.38
N ALA A 316 -36.49 -59.12 10.54
CA ALA A 316 -37.79 -59.46 11.12
C ALA A 316 -38.96 -59.05 10.22
N ARG A 317 -38.91 -57.85 9.62
CA ARG A 317 -39.92 -57.38 8.67
C ARG A 317 -40.01 -58.29 7.44
N GLU A 318 -38.89 -58.74 6.89
CA GLU A 318 -38.88 -59.64 5.73
C GLU A 318 -39.51 -60.99 6.04
N ILE A 319 -39.31 -61.52 7.26
CA ILE A 319 -39.92 -62.77 7.71
C ILE A 319 -41.45 -62.60 7.79
N VAL A 320 -41.93 -61.50 8.37
CA VAL A 320 -43.37 -61.20 8.49
C VAL A 320 -44.04 -60.99 7.13
N LEU A 321 -43.30 -60.53 6.11
CA LEU A 321 -43.84 -60.33 4.75
C LEU A 321 -43.79 -61.59 3.87
N LYS A 322 -43.01 -62.61 4.24
CA LYS A 322 -42.87 -63.87 3.48
C LYS A 322 -43.66 -65.05 4.08
N GLY A 323 -44.11 -64.93 5.34
CA GLY A 323 -45.03 -65.87 6.00
C GLY A 323 -46.47 -65.46 5.81
#